data_AF-A0A2V6APM3-F1
#
_entry.id   AF-A0A2V6APM3-F1
#
_cell.length_a   1.000
_cell.length_b   1.000
_cell.length_c   1.000
_cell.angle_alpha   90.00
_cell.angle_beta   90.00
_cell.angle_gamma   90.00
#
_symmetry.space_group_name_H-M   'P 1'
#
loop_
_entity.id
_entity.type
_entity.pdbx_description
1 polymer ?
#
loop_
_entity_poly.entity_id
_entity_poly.type
_entity_poly.pdbx_seq_one_letter_code
_entity_poly.pdbx_strand_id
1 'polypeptide(L)'
;MKDKQIETKLRLISLQLESWKKLHDLITYGLDKAKPIISVEQERQCTQVRANLLQETEHVLRELNLLSDLSGRAMNVLNRGSSLRAVRELSNDDARRLELEWNGVFTKLG
;
A
#
# COMPACT_ATOMS: atom_id res chain seq x y z
N MET A 1 28.33 -6.22 -18.79
CA MET A 1 26.90 -6.55 -18.97
C MET A 1 26.24 -6.44 -17.61
N LYS A 2 25.19 -5.62 -17.46
CA LYS A 2 24.43 -5.59 -16.21
C LYS A 2 23.76 -6.96 -16.00
N ASP A 3 23.75 -7.41 -14.76
CA ASP A 3 23.14 -8.69 -14.39
C ASP A 3 21.62 -8.61 -14.63
N LYS A 4 21.12 -9.43 -15.56
CA LYS A 4 19.70 -9.48 -15.93
C LYS A 4 18.80 -9.83 -14.75
N GLN A 5 19.29 -10.59 -13.78
CA GLN A 5 18.52 -10.90 -12.57
C GLN A 5 18.35 -9.66 -11.71
N ILE A 6 19.40 -8.85 -11.55
CA ILE A 6 19.34 -7.59 -10.80
C ILE A 6 18.39 -6.60 -11.50
N GLU A 7 18.46 -6.48 -12.83
CA GLU A 7 17.55 -5.59 -13.57
C GLU A 7 16.08 -6.01 -13.44
N THR A 8 15.80 -7.32 -13.46
CA THR A 8 14.45 -7.85 -13.27
C THR A 8 13.93 -7.56 -11.86
N LYS A 9 14.75 -7.80 -10.83
CA LYS A 9 14.40 -7.52 -9.43
C LYS A 9 14.15 -6.02 -9.19
N LEU A 10 15.00 -5.16 -9.74
CA LEU A 10 14.82 -3.70 -9.65
C LEU A 10 13.53 -3.24 -10.31
N ARG A 11 13.19 -3.79 -11.48
CA ARG A 11 11.95 -3.46 -12.18
C ARG A 11 10.71 -3.86 -11.37
N LEU A 12 10.74 -5.04 -10.75
CA LEU A 12 9.64 -5.51 -9.90
C LEU A 12 9.46 -4.61 -8.67
N ILE A 13 10.56 -4.19 -8.02
CA ILE A 13 10.53 -3.23 -6.90
C ILE A 13 9.95 -1.88 -7.35
N SER A 14 10.35 -1.37 -8.53
CA SER A 14 9.83 -0.09 -9.05
C SER A 14 8.31 -0.13 -9.27
N LEU A 15 7.78 -1.20 -9.85
CA LEU A 15 6.34 -1.37 -10.04
C LEU A 15 5.59 -1.37 -8.71
N GLN A 16 6.11 -2.11 -7.72
CA GLN A 16 5.51 -2.18 -6.39
C GLN A 16 5.51 -0.81 -5.70
N LEU A 17 6.59 -0.02 -5.82
CA LEU A 17 6.67 1.33 -5.26
C LEU A 17 5.64 2.29 -5.87
N GLU A 18 5.40 2.21 -7.18
CA GLU A 18 4.35 3.02 -7.83
C GLU A 18 2.95 2.66 -7.32
N SER A 19 2.65 1.36 -7.18
CA SER A 19 1.38 0.88 -6.63
C SER A 19 1.20 1.36 -5.18
N TRP A 20 2.27 1.32 -4.38
CA TRP A 20 2.29 1.79 -2.99
C TRP A 20 2.02 3.29 -2.88
N LYS A 21 2.61 4.10 -3.77
CA LYS A 21 2.35 5.54 -3.83
C LYS A 21 0.90 5.85 -4.19
N LYS A 22 0.32 5.14 -5.16
CA LYS A 22 -1.10 5.30 -5.52
C LYS A 22 -2.03 4.98 -4.36
N LEU A 23 -1.73 3.93 -3.59
CA LEU A 23 -2.52 3.58 -2.41
C LEU A 23 -2.39 4.63 -1.30
N HIS A 24 -1.20 5.20 -1.09
CA HIS A 24 -1.00 6.32 -0.16
C HIS A 24 -1.92 7.49 -0.49
N ASP A 25 -1.92 7.94 -1.75
CA ASP A 25 -2.68 9.12 -2.16
C ASP A 25 -4.18 8.91 -1.96
N LEU A 26 -4.65 7.69 -2.19
CA LEU A 26 -6.04 7.28 -1.95
C LEU A 26 -6.37 7.26 -0.45
N ILE A 27 -5.55 6.61 0.38
CA ILE A 27 -5.78 6.56 1.83
C ILE A 27 -5.73 7.95 2.46
N THR A 28 -4.76 8.78 2.09
CA THR A 28 -4.65 10.17 2.54
C THR A 28 -5.89 10.98 2.15
N TYR A 29 -6.43 10.77 0.95
CA TYR A 29 -7.70 11.35 0.55
C TYR A 29 -8.88 10.86 1.41
N GLY A 30 -8.94 9.56 1.73
CA GLY A 30 -9.99 8.98 2.57
C GLY A 30 -9.94 9.44 4.04
N LEU A 31 -8.74 9.69 4.57
CA LEU A 31 -8.52 10.19 5.93
C LEU A 31 -8.91 11.66 6.10
N ASP A 32 -8.80 12.46 5.04
CA ASP A 32 -9.21 13.86 5.07
C ASP A 32 -10.74 13.98 5.03
N LYS A 33 -11.35 14.08 6.22
CA LYS A 33 -12.81 14.19 6.39
C LYS A 33 -13.39 15.47 5.77
N ALA A 34 -12.57 16.47 5.44
CA ALA A 34 -13.00 17.67 4.74
C ALA A 34 -13.12 17.44 3.21
N LYS A 35 -12.60 16.33 2.67
CA LYS A 35 -12.78 15.98 1.25
C LYS A 35 -14.25 15.64 0.94
N PRO A 36 -14.69 15.92 -0.32
CA PRO A 36 -16.04 15.63 -0.76
C PRO A 36 -16.37 14.13 -0.69
N ILE A 37 -17.63 13.78 -0.96
CA ILE A 37 -18.11 12.40 -1.00
C ILE A 37 -17.21 11.58 -1.95
N ILE A 38 -16.76 10.42 -1.46
CA ILE A 38 -15.94 9.49 -2.25
C ILE A 38 -16.76 9.03 -3.46
N SER A 39 -16.24 9.26 -4.66
CA SER A 39 -16.89 8.80 -5.88
C SER A 39 -16.74 7.28 -6.05
N VAL A 40 -17.66 6.68 -6.81
CA VAL A 40 -17.62 5.23 -7.14
C VAL A 40 -16.32 4.85 -7.84
N GLU A 41 -15.79 5.74 -8.69
CA GLU A 41 -14.53 5.51 -9.40
C GLU A 41 -13.32 5.53 -8.45
N GLN A 42 -13.28 6.44 -7.47
CA GLN A 42 -12.22 6.45 -6.46
C GLN A 42 -12.23 5.20 -5.58
N GLU A 43 -13.42 4.72 -5.20
CA GLU A 43 -13.58 3.46 -4.44
C GLU A 43 -13.06 2.26 -5.26
N ARG A 44 -13.41 2.22 -6.55
CA ARG A 44 -12.91 1.20 -7.49
C ARG A 44 -11.40 1.27 -7.66
N GLN A 45 -10.82 2.45 -7.76
CA GLN A 45 -9.38 2.64 -7.86
C GLN A 45 -8.65 2.15 -6.60
N CYS A 46 -9.17 2.46 -5.42
CA CYS A 46 -8.59 1.99 -4.16
C CYS A 46 -8.60 0.46 -4.04
N THR A 47 -9.73 -0.17 -4.35
CA THR A 47 -9.84 -1.63 -4.33
C THR A 47 -8.94 -2.30 -5.37
N GLN A 48 -8.83 -1.74 -6.57
CA GLN A 48 -7.94 -2.24 -7.62
C GLN A 48 -6.46 -2.11 -7.24
N VAL A 49 -6.03 -0.93 -6.78
CA VAL A 49 -4.63 -0.69 -6.38
C VAL A 49 -4.25 -1.59 -5.20
N ARG A 50 -5.16 -1.76 -4.23
CA ARG A 50 -4.96 -2.71 -3.12
C ARG A 50 -4.79 -4.15 -3.61
N ALA A 51 -5.61 -4.60 -4.54
CA ALA A 51 -5.51 -5.96 -5.10
C ALA A 51 -4.18 -6.18 -5.83
N ASN A 52 -3.77 -5.20 -6.65
CA ASN A 52 -2.48 -5.22 -7.33
C ASN A 52 -1.34 -5.28 -6.30
N LEU A 53 -1.38 -4.47 -5.24
CA LEU A 53 -0.36 -4.47 -4.21
C LEU A 53 -0.25 -5.79 -3.46
N LEU A 54 -1.36 -6.45 -3.15
CA LEU A 54 -1.34 -7.78 -2.52
C LEU A 54 -0.63 -8.79 -3.42
N GLN A 55 -0.98 -8.82 -4.71
CA GLN A 55 -0.40 -9.74 -5.68
C GLN A 55 1.08 -9.43 -5.98
N GLU A 56 1.42 -8.16 -6.18
CA GLU A 56 2.78 -7.69 -6.46
C GLU A 56 3.70 -7.92 -5.26
N THR A 57 3.23 -7.61 -4.04
CA THR A 57 4.01 -7.78 -2.81
C THR A 57 4.27 -9.26 -2.52
N GLU A 58 3.27 -10.13 -2.69
CA GLU A 58 3.46 -11.57 -2.56
C GLU A 58 4.48 -12.10 -3.58
N HIS A 59 4.36 -11.67 -4.84
CA HIS A 59 5.28 -12.09 -5.90
C HIS A 59 6.73 -11.61 -5.64
N VAL A 60 6.92 -10.33 -5.34
CA VAL A 60 8.25 -9.75 -5.07
C VAL A 60 8.91 -10.42 -3.86
N LEU A 61 8.18 -10.61 -2.77
CA LEU A 61 8.75 -11.22 -1.57
C LEU A 61 9.05 -12.71 -1.77
N ARG A 62 8.31 -13.40 -2.64
CA ARG A 62 8.64 -14.77 -3.05
C ARG A 62 9.94 -14.82 -3.83
N GLU A 63 10.09 -13.96 -4.84
CA GLU A 63 11.28 -13.87 -5.69
C GLU A 63 12.55 -13.43 -4.92
N LEU A 64 12.37 -12.70 -3.82
CA LEU A 64 13.47 -12.25 -2.96
C LEU A 64 13.74 -13.17 -1.76
N ASN A 65 12.94 -14.24 -1.57
CA ASN A 65 12.98 -15.10 -0.39
C ASN A 65 12.79 -14.34 0.93
N LEU A 66 11.95 -13.31 0.91
CA LEU A 66 11.59 -12.43 2.03
C LEU A 66 10.11 -12.61 2.42
N LEU A 67 9.49 -13.71 2.02
CA LEU A 67 8.05 -13.95 2.22
C LEU A 67 7.67 -14.09 3.70
N SER A 68 8.61 -14.54 4.54
CA SER A 68 8.48 -14.49 6.01
C SER A 68 8.49 -13.07 6.58
N ASP A 69 9.05 -12.11 5.83
CA ASP A 69 9.26 -10.72 6.23
C ASP A 69 8.21 -9.79 5.64
N LEU A 70 7.12 -10.36 5.08
CA LEU A 70 5.91 -9.63 4.73
C LEU A 70 5.36 -9.03 6.02
N SER A 71 5.90 -7.85 6.36
CA SER A 71 5.84 -7.35 7.71
C SER A 71 4.38 -7.18 8.08
N GLY A 72 4.00 -7.60 9.29
CA GLY A 72 2.62 -7.45 9.77
C GLY A 72 2.09 -6.03 9.57
N ARG A 73 2.97 -5.02 9.49
CA ARG A 73 2.64 -3.63 9.15
C ARG A 73 2.09 -3.44 7.73
N ALA A 74 2.72 -4.02 6.70
CA ALA A 74 2.19 -3.94 5.33
C ALA A 74 0.83 -4.65 5.21
N MET A 75 0.65 -5.79 5.89
CA MET A 75 -0.65 -6.48 5.92
C MET A 75 -1.71 -5.70 6.72
N ASN A 76 -1.34 -5.10 7.85
CA ASN A 76 -2.25 -4.27 8.64
C ASN A 76 -2.74 -3.08 7.83
N VAL A 77 -1.84 -2.40 7.11
CA VAL A 77 -2.16 -1.30 6.20
C VAL A 77 -3.11 -1.75 5.09
N LEU A 78 -2.82 -2.87 4.41
CA LEU A 78 -3.68 -3.39 3.35
C LEU A 78 -5.06 -3.84 3.88
N ASN A 79 -5.13 -4.34 5.11
CA ASN A 79 -6.39 -4.75 5.72
C ASN A 79 -7.23 -3.56 6.19
N ARG A 80 -6.61 -2.55 6.82
CA ARG A 80 -7.28 -1.32 7.27
C ARG A 80 -7.63 -0.38 6.11
N GLY A 81 -6.86 -0.42 5.03
CA GLY A 81 -7.09 0.28 3.77
C GLY A 81 -7.97 -0.52 2.78
N SER A 82 -8.86 -1.39 3.26
CA SER A 82 -9.66 -2.27 2.39
C SER A 82 -10.48 -1.53 1.34
N SER A 83 -10.93 -0.31 1.67
CA SER A 83 -11.60 0.63 0.77
C SER A 83 -11.52 2.06 1.30
N LEU A 84 -11.83 3.07 0.48
CA LEU A 84 -11.80 4.46 0.95
C LEU A 84 -12.91 4.74 1.97
N ARG A 85 -14.06 4.10 1.82
CA ARG A 85 -15.15 4.20 2.81
C ARG A 85 -14.73 3.66 4.17
N ALA A 86 -14.11 2.48 4.20
CA ALA A 86 -13.57 1.89 5.43
C ALA A 86 -12.55 2.82 6.10
N VAL A 87 -11.68 3.44 5.31
CA VAL A 87 -10.69 4.43 5.80
C VAL A 87 -11.37 5.70 6.34
N ARG A 88 -12.40 6.20 5.67
CA ARG A 88 -13.15 7.39 6.09
C ARG A 88 -13.93 7.19 7.39
N GLU A 89 -14.42 5.96 7.60
CA GLU A 89 -15.17 5.56 8.79
C GLU A 89 -14.29 5.28 10.01
N LEU A 90 -12.96 5.31 9.87
CA LEU A 90 -12.05 5.11 10.99
C LEU A 90 -12.26 6.14 12.11
N SER A 91 -12.15 5.63 13.34
CA SER A 91 -11.97 6.45 14.53
C SER A 91 -10.70 7.29 14.40
N ASN A 92 -10.62 8.41 15.11
CA ASN A 92 -9.40 9.25 15.05
C ASN A 92 -8.16 8.50 15.54
N ASP A 93 -8.31 7.57 16.49
CA ASP A 93 -7.21 6.74 16.99
C ASP A 93 -6.78 5.68 15.96
N ASP A 94 -7.74 5.04 15.28
CA ASP A 94 -7.43 4.09 14.20
C ASP A 94 -6.82 4.77 12.97
N ALA A 95 -7.26 6.00 12.67
CA ALA A 95 -6.68 6.83 11.63
C ALA A 95 -5.21 7.16 11.91
N ARG A 96 -4.89 7.61 13.14
CA ARG A 96 -3.49 7.85 13.57
C ARG A 96 -2.65 6.58 13.54
N ARG A 97 -3.24 5.44 13.95
CA ARG A 97 -2.56 4.15 13.91
C ARG A 97 -2.25 3.73 12.47
N LEU A 98 -3.21 3.90 11.57
CA LEU A 98 -3.03 3.63 10.14
C LEU A 98 -1.94 4.54 9.55
N GLU A 99 -1.93 5.83 9.88
CA GLU A 99 -0.91 6.78 9.45
C GLU A 99 0.50 6.38 9.95
N LEU A 100 0.63 5.95 11.21
CA LEU A 100 1.90 5.46 11.76
C LEU A 100 2.37 4.15 11.10
N GLU A 101 1.47 3.20 10.90
CA GLU A 101 1.78 1.94 10.21
C GLU A 101 2.17 2.20 8.75
N TRP A 102 1.46 3.12 8.09
CA TRP A 102 1.74 3.59 6.72
C TRP A 102 3.14 4.19 6.63
N ASN A 103 3.45 5.18 7.46
CA ASN A 103 4.77 5.80 7.52
C ASN A 103 5.85 4.76 7.82
N GLY A 104 5.56 3.78 8.66
CA GLY A 104 6.46 2.68 9.01
C GLY A 104 6.78 1.71 7.86
N VAL A 105 5.96 1.65 6.81
CA VAL A 105 6.24 0.88 5.57
C VAL A 105 7.36 1.55 4.76
N PHE A 106 7.43 2.88 4.74
CA PHE A 106 8.37 3.63 3.89
C PHE A 106 9.62 4.15 4.62
N THR A 107 9.60 4.26 5.95
CA THR A 107 10.67 4.93 6.71
C THR A 107 11.81 4.03 7.21
N LYS A 108 11.69 2.70 7.16
CA LYS A 108 12.77 1.79 7.62
C LYS A 108 13.85 1.46 6.57
N LEU A 109 13.82 2.10 5.40
CA LEU A 109 14.86 1.97 4.37
C LEU A 109 15.92 3.09 4.43
N GLY A 110 15.91 3.90 5.49
CA GLY A 110 16.93 4.90 5.81
C GLY A 110 17.73 4.51 7.04
#